data_AF-A0A561WUN7-F1
#
_entry.id   AF-A0A561WUN7-F1
#
_cell.length_a   1.000
_cell.length_b   1.000
_cell.length_c   1.000
_cell.angle_alpha   90.00
_cell.angle_beta   90.00
_cell.angle_gamma   90.00
#
_symmetry.space_group_name_H-M   'P 1'
#
loop_
_entity.id
_entity.type
_entity.pdbx_description
1 polymer ?
#
loop_
_entity_poly.entity_id
_entity_poly.type
_entity_poly.pdbx_seq_one_letter_code
_entity_poly.pdbx_strand_id
1 'polypeptide(L)'
;MSNGEEPFALRDDAAGRPHFETALRGYDKRQVDRYIEQTDGQLATLSTERDQAASQVHGLTTHIQRLQAELTELRQRPAQVDRASFRDLGPMVDQILALAEKQAGVITETATQRATSLQAEAEKVLTEARERTVQSLRDLDEELSARRAEQDKVYEERRSAAERELAEIHERAEKLRAEGEAAHERAQQEAKRISEQTAKQITQTRTAAEALTKAARTQIQQEIQAARAQSQQELAQWHATAEKEIAERRAAAEQELAEHRAAAEQELTNQHSAAEQQIQALIAEAQQYATEVRQRADEQMAAQQEQLTAVQEEIAERQQALTQVSEELETARQQLAEIQQEGDTTERDLVQTQRRLEETRRSLVVETRRLEEARQAAESVERHAKDVRARVQREAKRVADLAAAAVMAAAAGGGETAEYPMLAVRPGGERSATGTPEEPETEQPAGEPPVAVRPAAERPAPEPYVPPAAHRPEVVPSS
;
A
#
# COMPACT_ATOMS: atom_id res chain seq x y z
N MET A 1 131.87 49.74 -39.02
CA MET A 1 130.40 49.67 -39.08
C MET A 1 130.03 48.33 -39.66
N SER A 2 129.36 47.47 -38.89
CA SER A 2 128.84 46.20 -39.37
C SER A 2 127.51 45.96 -38.64
N ASN A 3 126.40 46.23 -39.32
CA ASN A 3 125.07 46.00 -38.77
C ASN A 3 124.70 44.55 -39.06
N GLY A 4 125.31 43.63 -38.30
CA GLY A 4 124.82 42.26 -38.17
C GLY A 4 123.83 42.25 -37.01
N GLU A 5 122.54 42.30 -37.31
CA GLU A 5 121.51 42.11 -36.30
C GLU A 5 121.56 40.64 -35.82
N GLU A 6 121.78 40.42 -34.53
CA GLU A 6 121.60 39.10 -33.90
C GLU A 6 120.11 38.90 -33.61
N PRO A 7 119.36 38.08 -34.39
CA PRO A 7 117.92 37.92 -34.15
C PRO A 7 117.63 36.94 -33.00
N PHE A 8 118.66 36.24 -32.55
CA PHE A 8 118.63 35.15 -31.59
C PHE A 8 119.71 35.34 -30.51
N ALA A 9 119.66 36.49 -29.84
CA ALA A 9 120.26 36.59 -28.51
C ALA A 9 119.73 35.43 -27.65
N LEU A 10 120.62 34.73 -26.95
CA LEU A 10 120.29 33.58 -26.10
C LEU A 10 119.34 34.02 -24.99
N ARG A 11 118.04 33.83 -25.24
CA ARG A 11 116.99 34.04 -24.27
C ARG A 11 116.93 32.80 -23.38
N ASP A 12 117.64 32.88 -22.26
CA ASP A 12 117.75 31.82 -21.24
C ASP A 12 116.43 31.69 -20.44
N ASP A 13 115.33 31.43 -21.16
CA ASP A 13 113.98 31.24 -20.62
C ASP A 13 113.82 29.84 -20.00
N ALA A 14 114.84 29.38 -19.26
CA ALA A 14 114.86 28.14 -18.46
C ALA A 14 113.81 28.12 -17.31
N ALA A 15 112.92 29.11 -17.27
CA ALA A 15 111.91 29.34 -16.24
C ALA A 15 110.45 29.34 -16.77
N GLY A 16 110.21 29.15 -18.08
CA GLY A 16 108.86 29.32 -18.65
C GLY A 16 108.53 28.44 -19.84
N ARG A 17 108.01 27.22 -19.60
CA ARG A 17 107.34 26.44 -20.66
C ARG A 17 106.18 27.28 -21.26
N PRO A 18 106.02 27.36 -22.59
CA PRO A 18 104.89 28.07 -23.19
C PRO A 18 103.57 27.39 -22.82
N HIS A 19 102.66 28.16 -22.20
CA HIS A 19 101.33 27.68 -21.82
C HIS A 19 100.32 28.05 -22.91
N PHE A 20 99.77 27.05 -23.59
CA PHE A 20 98.76 27.22 -24.63
C PHE A 20 97.34 27.30 -24.03
N GLU A 21 96.49 28.15 -24.60
CA GLU A 21 95.08 28.24 -24.22
C GLU A 21 94.30 26.98 -24.66
N THR A 22 93.42 26.47 -23.80
CA THR A 22 92.68 25.23 -24.05
C THR A 22 91.25 25.49 -24.53
N ALA A 23 90.97 25.16 -25.79
CA ALA A 23 89.63 25.19 -26.38
C ALA A 23 88.88 23.85 -26.23
N LEU A 24 87.54 23.87 -26.39
CA LEU A 24 86.65 22.70 -26.25
C LEU A 24 86.97 21.54 -27.23
N ARG A 25 87.71 21.84 -28.30
CA ARG A 25 88.31 20.85 -29.22
C ARG A 25 89.69 21.35 -29.60
N GLY A 26 90.71 20.51 -29.44
CA GLY A 26 92.12 20.85 -29.69
C GLY A 26 92.98 19.59 -29.82
N TYR A 27 94.30 19.78 -29.89
CA TYR A 27 95.27 18.68 -29.95
C TYR A 27 95.46 17.99 -28.60
N ASP A 28 95.86 16.72 -28.58
CA ASP A 28 96.22 16.03 -27.34
C ASP A 28 97.49 16.66 -26.75
N LYS A 29 97.36 17.23 -25.55
CA LYS A 29 98.47 17.81 -24.78
C LYS A 29 99.65 16.85 -24.68
N ARG A 30 99.44 15.54 -24.49
CA ARG A 30 100.55 14.56 -24.36
C ARG A 30 101.32 14.36 -25.67
N GLN A 31 100.67 14.58 -26.81
CA GLN A 31 101.33 14.55 -28.12
C GLN A 31 102.08 15.85 -28.39
N VAL A 32 101.49 16.99 -28.01
CA VAL A 32 102.13 18.32 -28.12
C VAL A 32 103.35 18.43 -27.20
N ASP A 33 103.23 18.07 -25.92
CA ASP A 33 104.33 18.11 -24.95
C ASP A 33 105.55 17.29 -25.45
N ARG A 34 105.32 16.09 -26.00
CA ARG A 34 106.38 15.23 -26.57
C ARG A 34 106.97 15.81 -27.85
N TYR A 35 106.17 16.42 -28.71
CA TYR A 35 106.66 17.05 -29.94
C TYR A 35 107.56 18.25 -29.63
N ILE A 36 107.16 19.08 -28.65
CA ILE A 36 107.98 20.20 -28.17
C ILE A 36 109.31 19.71 -27.60
N GLU A 37 109.28 18.70 -26.72
CA GLU A 37 110.50 18.08 -26.15
C GLU A 37 111.43 17.51 -27.24
N GLN A 38 110.86 16.95 -28.32
CA GLN A 38 111.63 16.52 -29.49
C GLN A 38 112.24 17.70 -30.28
N THR A 39 111.48 18.78 -30.52
CA THR A 39 111.99 19.95 -31.24
C THR A 39 113.02 20.74 -30.43
N ASP A 40 112.87 20.84 -29.11
CA ASP A 40 113.84 21.49 -28.22
C ASP A 40 115.18 20.73 -28.24
N GLY A 41 115.13 19.38 -28.23
CA GLY A 41 116.31 18.53 -28.40
C GLY A 41 117.00 18.73 -29.75
N GLN A 42 116.24 18.86 -30.85
CA GLN A 42 116.77 19.16 -32.18
C GLN A 42 117.38 20.58 -32.28
N LEU A 43 116.76 21.57 -31.61
CA LEU A 43 117.29 22.93 -31.55
C LEU A 43 118.61 22.96 -30.78
N ALA A 44 118.70 22.20 -29.68
CA ALA A 44 119.93 22.05 -28.90
C ALA A 44 121.07 21.44 -29.75
N THR A 45 120.83 20.33 -30.47
CA THR A 45 121.87 19.74 -31.33
C THR A 45 122.34 20.72 -32.41
N LEU A 46 121.40 21.36 -33.12
CA LEU A 46 121.73 22.35 -34.16
C LEU A 46 122.51 23.56 -33.61
N SER A 47 122.24 23.99 -32.37
CA SER A 47 123.02 25.06 -31.73
C SER A 47 124.47 24.63 -31.44
N THR A 48 124.69 23.39 -31.01
CA THR A 48 126.05 22.86 -30.78
C THR A 48 126.82 22.64 -32.09
N GLU A 49 126.14 22.25 -33.17
CA GLU A 49 126.74 22.12 -34.51
C GLU A 49 127.13 23.50 -35.07
N ARG A 50 126.28 24.52 -34.92
CA ARG A 50 126.59 25.92 -35.24
C ARG A 50 127.86 26.39 -34.52
N ASP A 51 127.98 26.12 -33.23
CA ASP A 51 129.10 26.61 -32.42
C ASP A 51 130.42 25.89 -32.75
N GLN A 52 130.35 24.59 -33.06
CA GLN A 52 131.47 23.85 -33.64
C GLN A 52 131.90 24.45 -34.98
N ALA A 53 130.96 24.70 -35.91
CA ALA A 53 131.25 25.30 -37.21
C ALA A 53 131.85 26.72 -37.08
N ALA A 54 131.33 27.55 -36.17
CA ALA A 54 131.87 28.87 -35.89
C ALA A 54 133.32 28.81 -35.38
N SER A 55 133.64 27.85 -34.49
CA SER A 55 135.01 27.63 -34.01
C SER A 55 135.97 27.20 -35.12
N GLN A 56 135.51 26.36 -36.06
CA GLN A 56 136.30 25.93 -37.23
C GLN A 56 136.59 27.10 -38.17
N VAL A 57 135.60 27.94 -38.47
CA VAL A 57 135.80 29.16 -39.29
C VAL A 57 136.81 30.12 -38.65
N HIS A 58 136.77 30.28 -37.34
CA HIS A 58 137.76 31.08 -36.61
C HIS A 58 139.17 30.46 -36.69
N GLY A 59 139.28 29.14 -36.51
CA GLY A 59 140.54 28.39 -36.65
C GLY A 59 141.16 28.47 -38.04
N LEU A 60 140.35 28.41 -39.10
CA LEU A 60 140.82 28.59 -40.49
C LEU A 60 141.26 30.04 -40.76
N THR A 61 140.55 31.02 -40.20
CA THR A 61 140.88 32.45 -40.36
C THR A 61 142.27 32.78 -39.81
N THR A 62 142.65 32.23 -38.64
CA THR A 62 143.99 32.45 -38.07
C THR A 62 145.10 31.74 -38.87
N HIS A 63 144.83 30.56 -39.45
CA HIS A 63 145.78 29.88 -40.35
C HIS A 63 146.06 30.69 -41.63
N ILE A 64 145.03 31.30 -42.23
CA ILE A 64 145.19 32.16 -43.42
C ILE A 64 146.09 33.37 -43.10
N GLN A 65 145.87 34.03 -41.97
CA GLN A 65 146.72 35.16 -41.53
C GLN A 65 148.18 34.74 -41.33
N ARG A 66 148.43 33.55 -40.79
CA ARG A 66 149.79 32.99 -40.62
C ARG A 66 150.49 32.73 -41.95
N LEU A 67 149.81 32.06 -42.89
CA LEU A 67 150.37 31.76 -44.23
C LEU A 67 150.67 33.05 -45.03
N GLN A 68 149.87 34.11 -44.83
CA GLN A 68 150.15 35.42 -45.42
C GLN A 68 151.46 36.02 -44.89
N ALA A 69 151.74 35.90 -43.59
CA ALA A 69 153.01 36.36 -43.02
C ALA A 69 154.22 35.56 -43.56
N GLU A 70 154.12 34.23 -43.59
CA GLU A 70 155.18 33.33 -44.09
C GLU A 70 155.51 33.61 -45.58
N LEU A 71 154.50 33.90 -46.41
CA LEU A 71 154.68 34.35 -47.80
C LEU A 71 155.33 35.73 -47.94
N THR A 72 155.16 36.65 -46.96
CA THR A 72 155.88 37.93 -46.97
C THR A 72 157.34 37.79 -46.56
N GLU A 73 157.69 36.87 -45.66
CA GLU A 73 159.09 36.61 -45.29
C GLU A 73 159.87 36.00 -46.46
N LEU A 74 159.31 34.98 -47.13
CA LEU A 74 159.96 34.32 -48.26
C LEU A 74 160.24 35.26 -49.44
N ARG A 75 159.41 36.30 -49.63
CA ARG A 75 159.61 37.33 -50.67
C ARG A 75 160.75 38.31 -50.37
N GLN A 76 161.28 38.35 -49.15
CA GLN A 76 162.32 39.32 -48.75
C GLN A 76 163.76 38.78 -48.87
N ARG A 77 163.95 37.54 -49.34
CA ARG A 77 165.28 36.91 -49.48
C ARG A 77 165.77 36.89 -50.95
N PRO A 78 166.65 37.80 -51.39
CA PRO A 78 167.36 37.66 -52.65
C PRO A 78 168.47 36.59 -52.54
N ALA A 79 168.62 35.76 -53.58
CA ALA A 79 169.72 34.80 -53.71
C ALA A 79 170.87 35.40 -54.54
N GLN A 80 172.11 34.96 -54.28
CA GLN A 80 173.32 35.53 -54.90
C GLN A 80 174.41 34.46 -55.09
N VAL A 81 175.44 34.84 -55.87
CA VAL A 81 176.73 34.18 -56.13
C VAL A 81 176.81 33.23 -57.33
N ASP A 82 177.71 33.62 -58.24
CA ASP A 82 178.13 32.98 -59.48
C ASP A 82 178.91 31.66 -59.30
N ARG A 83 179.16 30.97 -60.43
CA ARG A 83 180.24 29.98 -60.55
C ARG A 83 181.39 30.55 -61.38
N ALA A 84 182.56 30.70 -60.76
CA ALA A 84 183.79 31.10 -61.45
C ALA A 84 184.32 29.97 -62.36
N SER A 85 184.95 30.35 -63.48
CA SER A 85 185.54 29.44 -64.46
C SER A 85 187.06 29.29 -64.24
N PHE A 86 187.48 28.14 -63.73
CA PHE A 86 188.90 27.79 -63.52
C PHE A 86 189.46 27.10 -64.77
N ARG A 87 190.04 27.86 -65.71
CA ARG A 87 190.52 27.33 -67.00
C ARG A 87 192.05 27.19 -67.12
N ASP A 88 192.81 27.71 -66.17
CA ASP A 88 194.28 27.75 -66.21
C ASP A 88 194.91 27.15 -64.93
N LEU A 89 194.69 25.85 -64.71
CA LEU A 89 195.32 25.05 -63.66
C LEU A 89 195.88 23.76 -64.29
N GLY A 90 197.20 23.63 -64.34
CA GLY A 90 197.89 22.62 -65.15
C GLY A 90 197.78 21.15 -64.67
N PRO A 91 198.48 20.20 -65.33
CA PRO A 91 198.11 18.79 -65.40
C PRO A 91 198.06 18.00 -64.08
N MET A 92 198.63 18.52 -62.98
CA MET A 92 198.42 17.96 -61.65
C MET A 92 196.97 18.15 -61.18
N VAL A 93 196.35 19.29 -61.50
CA VAL A 93 194.96 19.60 -61.18
C VAL A 93 194.01 18.81 -62.07
N ASP A 94 194.32 18.61 -63.36
CA ASP A 94 193.58 17.65 -64.21
C ASP A 94 193.58 16.24 -63.60
N GLN A 95 194.71 15.79 -63.04
CA GLN A 95 194.82 14.47 -62.42
C GLN A 95 194.07 14.38 -61.07
N ILE A 96 194.05 15.46 -60.28
CA ILE A 96 193.20 15.58 -59.07
C ILE A 96 191.72 15.62 -59.46
N LEU A 97 191.35 16.36 -60.50
CA LEU A 97 189.97 16.43 -61.02
C LEU A 97 189.51 15.07 -61.56
N ALA A 98 190.35 14.34 -62.30
CA ALA A 98 190.02 13.00 -62.79
C ALA A 98 189.91 11.95 -61.67
N LEU A 99 190.65 12.13 -60.56
CA LEU A 99 190.47 11.30 -59.35
C LEU A 99 189.21 11.69 -58.58
N ALA A 100 188.93 12.99 -58.45
CA ALA A 100 187.72 13.51 -57.82
C ALA A 100 186.45 13.16 -58.62
N GLU A 101 186.52 13.14 -59.94
CA GLU A 101 185.45 12.71 -60.85
C GLU A 101 185.18 11.21 -60.71
N LYS A 102 186.22 10.37 -60.61
CA LYS A 102 186.08 8.94 -60.28
C LYS A 102 185.49 8.71 -58.90
N GLN A 103 185.94 9.46 -57.89
CA GLN A 103 185.38 9.40 -56.53
C GLN A 103 183.93 9.89 -56.50
N ALA A 104 183.61 10.98 -57.21
CA ALA A 104 182.24 11.46 -57.38
C ALA A 104 181.37 10.43 -58.11
N GLY A 105 181.90 9.74 -59.12
CA GLY A 105 181.25 8.61 -59.79
C GLY A 105 180.90 7.47 -58.83
N VAL A 106 181.84 7.05 -57.97
CA VAL A 106 181.57 6.02 -56.94
C VAL A 106 180.57 6.53 -55.89
N ILE A 107 180.62 7.81 -55.52
CA ILE A 107 179.66 8.42 -54.59
C ILE A 107 178.27 8.52 -55.21
N THR A 108 178.13 8.91 -56.48
CA THR A 108 176.82 8.97 -57.16
C THR A 108 176.29 7.58 -57.49
N GLU A 109 177.13 6.62 -57.84
CA GLU A 109 176.73 5.22 -58.03
C GLU A 109 176.24 4.61 -56.70
N THR A 110 177.00 4.73 -55.62
CA THR A 110 176.56 4.21 -54.30
C THR A 110 175.37 4.98 -53.73
N ALA A 111 175.22 6.29 -54.03
CA ALA A 111 174.04 7.06 -53.65
C ALA A 111 172.79 6.68 -54.48
N THR A 112 172.93 6.43 -55.78
CA THR A 112 171.82 5.97 -56.63
C THR A 112 171.41 4.54 -56.31
N GLN A 113 172.37 3.64 -56.02
CA GLN A 113 172.07 2.29 -55.51
C GLN A 113 171.30 2.33 -54.17
N ARG A 114 171.66 3.24 -53.24
CA ARG A 114 170.93 3.45 -51.99
C ARG A 114 169.56 4.12 -52.20
N ALA A 115 169.46 5.04 -53.15
CA ALA A 115 168.18 5.67 -53.48
C ALA A 115 167.21 4.67 -54.09
N THR A 116 167.66 3.81 -55.01
CA THR A 116 166.83 2.77 -55.61
C THR A 116 166.51 1.63 -54.64
N SER A 117 167.40 1.28 -53.71
CA SER A 117 167.05 0.31 -52.64
C SER A 117 165.97 0.86 -51.70
N LEU A 118 166.12 2.11 -51.23
CA LEU A 118 165.12 2.78 -50.38
C LEU A 118 163.79 3.02 -51.12
N GLN A 119 163.82 3.31 -52.42
CA GLN A 119 162.62 3.38 -53.26
C GLN A 119 161.93 2.02 -53.36
N ALA A 120 162.67 0.94 -53.65
CA ALA A 120 162.11 -0.41 -53.72
C ALA A 120 161.58 -0.92 -52.36
N GLU A 121 162.17 -0.49 -51.24
CA GLU A 121 161.66 -0.75 -49.89
C GLU A 121 160.39 0.05 -49.61
N ALA A 122 160.36 1.34 -49.93
CA ALA A 122 159.17 2.19 -49.76
C ALA A 122 158.01 1.72 -50.65
N GLU A 123 158.28 1.30 -51.89
CA GLU A 123 157.27 0.73 -52.80
C GLU A 123 156.68 -0.57 -52.25
N LYS A 124 157.51 -1.48 -51.71
CA LYS A 124 157.04 -2.71 -51.04
C LYS A 124 156.16 -2.40 -49.83
N VAL A 125 156.59 -1.47 -48.96
CA VAL A 125 155.79 -1.06 -47.79
C VAL A 125 154.47 -0.42 -48.23
N LEU A 126 154.46 0.35 -49.32
CA LEU A 126 153.23 0.91 -49.89
C LEU A 126 152.33 -0.15 -50.55
N THR A 127 152.86 -1.17 -51.22
CA THR A 127 152.03 -2.28 -51.75
C THR A 127 151.48 -3.13 -50.62
N GLU A 128 152.30 -3.52 -49.63
CA GLU A 128 151.82 -4.25 -48.45
C GLU A 128 150.77 -3.48 -47.66
N ALA A 129 150.95 -2.16 -47.47
CA ALA A 129 149.95 -1.32 -46.80
C ALA A 129 148.63 -1.26 -47.58
N ARG A 130 148.69 -1.14 -48.92
CA ARG A 130 147.49 -1.17 -49.79
C ARG A 130 146.82 -2.53 -49.80
N GLU A 131 147.57 -3.62 -49.79
CA GLU A 131 147.02 -4.98 -49.71
C GLU A 131 146.34 -5.21 -48.36
N ARG A 132 146.95 -4.77 -47.25
CA ARG A 132 146.36 -4.82 -45.90
C ARG A 132 145.08 -3.98 -45.79
N THR A 133 145.01 -2.78 -46.39
CA THR A 133 143.76 -1.99 -46.38
C THR A 133 142.69 -2.59 -47.29
N VAL A 134 143.05 -3.14 -48.45
CA VAL A 134 142.09 -3.84 -49.33
C VAL A 134 141.58 -5.14 -48.69
N GLN A 135 142.40 -5.85 -47.93
CA GLN A 135 141.98 -7.00 -47.11
C GLN A 135 141.01 -6.53 -46.02
N SER A 136 141.43 -5.60 -45.15
CA SER A 136 140.60 -5.09 -44.06
C SER A 136 139.27 -4.48 -44.53
N LEU A 137 139.21 -3.85 -45.71
CA LEU A 137 137.95 -3.37 -46.29
C LEU A 137 137.03 -4.51 -46.72
N ARG A 138 137.56 -5.60 -47.31
CA ARG A 138 136.78 -6.80 -47.64
C ARG A 138 136.27 -7.49 -46.37
N ASP A 139 137.13 -7.66 -45.37
CA ASP A 139 136.76 -8.27 -44.09
C ASP A 139 135.59 -7.50 -43.43
N LEU A 140 135.63 -6.15 -43.49
CA LEU A 140 134.57 -5.28 -43.00
C LEU A 140 133.30 -5.31 -43.86
N ASP A 141 133.40 -5.35 -45.19
CA ASP A 141 132.25 -5.50 -46.09
C ASP A 141 131.57 -6.87 -45.90
N GLU A 142 132.36 -7.93 -45.69
CA GLU A 142 131.88 -9.28 -45.36
C GLU A 142 131.17 -9.28 -43.98
N GLU A 143 131.78 -8.73 -42.93
CA GLU A 143 131.12 -8.53 -41.61
C GLU A 143 129.81 -7.75 -41.71
N LEU A 144 129.79 -6.64 -42.47
CA LEU A 144 128.60 -5.80 -42.63
C LEU A 144 127.51 -6.52 -43.43
N SER A 145 127.87 -7.30 -44.45
CA SER A 145 126.92 -8.11 -45.21
C SER A 145 126.34 -9.26 -44.36
N ALA A 146 127.17 -9.90 -43.53
CA ALA A 146 126.75 -10.95 -42.61
C ALA A 146 125.78 -10.39 -41.54
N ARG A 147 126.14 -9.28 -40.88
CA ARG A 147 125.28 -8.62 -39.88
C ARG A 147 123.94 -8.16 -40.47
N ARG A 148 123.91 -7.69 -41.73
CA ARG A 148 122.65 -7.38 -42.44
C ARG A 148 121.82 -8.64 -42.66
N ALA A 149 122.42 -9.69 -43.22
CA ALA A 149 121.73 -10.95 -43.46
C ALA A 149 121.26 -11.66 -42.17
N GLU A 150 121.92 -11.44 -41.03
CA GLU A 150 121.44 -11.86 -39.71
C GLU A 150 120.26 -11.02 -39.21
N GLN A 151 120.33 -9.69 -39.36
CA GLN A 151 119.23 -8.79 -39.02
C GLN A 151 117.98 -9.11 -39.86
N ASP A 152 118.12 -9.26 -41.18
CA ASP A 152 117.01 -9.58 -42.09
C ASP A 152 116.32 -10.91 -41.72
N LYS A 153 117.10 -11.96 -41.37
CA LYS A 153 116.56 -13.21 -40.84
C LYS A 153 115.76 -12.99 -39.55
N VAL A 154 116.34 -12.28 -38.58
CA VAL A 154 115.67 -11.98 -37.30
C VAL A 154 114.41 -11.13 -37.49
N TYR A 155 114.38 -10.24 -38.49
CA TYR A 155 113.18 -9.49 -38.85
C TYR A 155 112.10 -10.38 -39.47
N GLU A 156 112.43 -11.25 -40.43
CA GLU A 156 111.46 -12.16 -41.05
C GLU A 156 111.01 -13.31 -40.10
N GLU A 157 111.85 -13.75 -39.17
CA GLU A 157 111.46 -14.64 -38.07
C GLU A 157 110.44 -13.97 -37.14
N ARG A 158 110.72 -12.74 -36.67
CA ARG A 158 109.80 -11.96 -35.84
C ARG A 158 108.49 -11.64 -36.56
N ARG A 159 108.58 -11.33 -37.85
CA ARG A 159 107.43 -11.04 -38.71
C ARG A 159 106.56 -12.28 -38.89
N SER A 160 107.13 -13.41 -39.29
CA SER A 160 106.38 -14.66 -39.48
C SER A 160 105.82 -15.21 -38.16
N ALA A 161 106.47 -14.94 -37.02
CA ALA A 161 105.88 -15.19 -35.70
C ALA A 161 104.65 -14.28 -35.45
N ALA A 162 104.76 -12.96 -35.67
CA ALA A 162 103.64 -12.04 -35.50
C ALA A 162 102.47 -12.32 -36.46
N GLU A 163 102.74 -12.69 -37.71
CA GLU A 163 101.72 -13.08 -38.69
C GLU A 163 101.00 -14.38 -38.28
N ARG A 164 101.69 -15.34 -37.65
CA ARG A 164 101.06 -16.54 -37.05
C ARG A 164 100.20 -16.21 -35.85
N GLU A 165 100.71 -15.42 -34.90
CA GLU A 165 99.94 -14.99 -33.72
C GLU A 165 98.67 -14.23 -34.10
N LEU A 166 98.75 -13.34 -35.10
CA LEU A 166 97.59 -12.64 -35.65
C LEU A 166 96.60 -13.61 -36.31
N ALA A 167 97.08 -14.61 -37.07
CA ALA A 167 96.22 -15.64 -37.66
C ALA A 167 95.52 -16.50 -36.58
N GLU A 168 96.21 -16.90 -35.52
CA GLU A 168 95.59 -17.63 -34.41
C GLU A 168 94.59 -16.76 -33.64
N ILE A 169 94.88 -15.48 -33.41
CA ILE A 169 93.93 -14.53 -32.79
C ILE A 169 92.69 -14.35 -33.66
N HIS A 170 92.85 -14.25 -34.98
CA HIS A 170 91.72 -14.16 -35.91
C HIS A 170 90.89 -15.45 -35.91
N GLU A 171 91.51 -16.62 -36.00
CA GLU A 171 90.81 -17.92 -35.96
C GLU A 171 90.05 -18.11 -34.63
N ARG A 172 90.67 -17.74 -33.50
CA ARG A 172 90.00 -17.74 -32.18
C ARG A 172 88.83 -16.77 -32.13
N ALA A 173 88.97 -15.56 -32.69
CA ALA A 173 87.90 -14.57 -32.73
C ALA A 173 86.73 -14.99 -33.64
N GLU A 174 87.00 -15.65 -34.77
CA GLU A 174 85.97 -16.19 -35.66
C GLU A 174 85.24 -17.38 -35.03
N LYS A 175 85.96 -18.30 -34.38
CA LYS A 175 85.35 -19.39 -33.59
C LYS A 175 84.42 -18.84 -32.49
N LEU A 176 84.89 -17.86 -31.71
CA LEU A 176 84.07 -17.25 -30.65
C LEU A 176 82.85 -16.49 -31.19
N ARG A 177 82.93 -15.87 -32.38
CA ARG A 177 81.75 -15.30 -33.06
C ARG A 177 80.77 -16.39 -33.48
N ALA A 178 81.24 -17.42 -34.19
CA ALA A 178 80.39 -18.51 -34.66
C ALA A 178 79.73 -19.29 -33.51
N GLU A 179 80.44 -19.51 -32.40
CA GLU A 179 79.89 -20.08 -31.17
C GLU A 179 78.84 -19.17 -30.52
N GLY A 180 79.11 -17.86 -30.46
CA GLY A 180 78.17 -16.86 -29.94
C GLY A 180 76.90 -16.72 -30.78
N GLU A 181 77.04 -16.71 -32.11
CA GLU A 181 75.93 -16.69 -33.07
C GLU A 181 75.10 -17.98 -32.98
N ALA A 182 75.74 -19.16 -32.97
CA ALA A 182 75.06 -20.44 -32.80
C ALA A 182 74.37 -20.56 -31.42
N ALA A 183 74.95 -20.01 -30.35
CA ALA A 183 74.31 -19.94 -29.04
C ALA A 183 73.10 -18.99 -29.05
N HIS A 184 73.22 -17.84 -29.72
CA HIS A 184 72.12 -16.89 -29.88
C HIS A 184 70.96 -17.47 -30.71
N GLU A 185 71.25 -18.17 -31.80
CA GLU A 185 70.23 -18.88 -32.59
C GLU A 185 69.51 -19.96 -31.79
N ARG A 186 70.25 -20.77 -31.01
CA ARG A 186 69.64 -21.77 -30.10
C ARG A 186 68.71 -21.10 -29.09
N ALA A 187 69.17 -20.04 -28.43
CA ALA A 187 68.35 -19.27 -27.48
C ALA A 187 67.10 -18.67 -28.14
N GLN A 188 67.21 -18.15 -29.38
CA GLN A 188 66.03 -17.72 -30.14
C GLN A 188 65.07 -18.88 -30.46
N GLN A 189 65.59 -20.03 -30.89
CA GLN A 189 64.77 -21.21 -31.22
C GLN A 189 64.07 -21.77 -29.98
N GLU A 190 64.74 -21.78 -28.82
CA GLU A 190 64.16 -22.18 -27.55
C GLU A 190 63.11 -21.18 -27.06
N ALA A 191 63.36 -19.88 -27.15
CA ALA A 191 62.35 -18.85 -26.84
C ALA A 191 61.12 -18.94 -27.77
N LYS A 192 61.30 -19.24 -29.06
CA LYS A 192 60.22 -19.53 -30.02
C LYS A 192 59.45 -20.80 -29.63
N ARG A 193 60.13 -21.90 -29.30
CA ARG A 193 59.49 -23.14 -28.82
C ARG A 193 58.70 -22.94 -27.53
N ILE A 194 59.26 -22.24 -26.55
CA ILE A 194 58.62 -21.97 -25.25
C ILE A 194 57.40 -21.06 -25.43
N SER A 195 57.52 -19.99 -26.23
CA SER A 195 56.36 -19.11 -26.52
C SER A 195 55.26 -19.81 -27.31
N GLU A 196 55.59 -20.65 -28.30
CA GLU A 196 54.63 -21.52 -28.97
C GLU A 196 53.93 -22.51 -28.02
N GLN A 197 54.69 -23.19 -27.15
CA GLN A 197 54.15 -24.14 -26.16
C GLN A 197 53.22 -23.42 -25.18
N THR A 198 53.63 -22.23 -24.71
CA THR A 198 52.84 -21.39 -23.79
C THR A 198 51.57 -20.90 -24.47
N ALA A 199 51.62 -20.47 -25.74
CA ALA A 199 50.44 -20.09 -26.52
C ALA A 199 49.48 -21.28 -26.74
N LYS A 200 50.02 -22.48 -27.00
CA LYS A 200 49.24 -23.73 -27.12
C LYS A 200 48.58 -24.10 -25.78
N GLN A 201 49.27 -23.97 -24.65
CA GLN A 201 48.71 -24.19 -23.31
C GLN A 201 47.65 -23.14 -22.92
N ILE A 202 47.86 -21.86 -23.22
CA ILE A 202 46.89 -20.78 -22.96
C ILE A 202 45.62 -20.98 -23.80
N THR A 203 45.75 -21.37 -25.08
CA THR A 203 44.59 -21.64 -25.94
C THR A 203 43.84 -22.93 -25.54
N GLN A 204 44.54 -23.97 -25.10
CA GLN A 204 43.94 -25.20 -24.55
C GLN A 204 43.20 -24.94 -23.23
N THR A 205 43.83 -24.28 -22.26
CA THR A 205 43.20 -23.95 -20.96
C THR A 205 42.02 -23.00 -21.13
N ARG A 206 42.12 -22.02 -22.04
CA ARG A 206 41.01 -21.13 -22.40
C ARG A 206 39.84 -21.89 -23.03
N THR A 207 40.09 -22.75 -24.02
CA THR A 207 39.01 -23.50 -24.68
C THR A 207 38.36 -24.52 -23.73
N ALA A 208 39.13 -25.14 -22.83
CA ALA A 208 38.59 -25.96 -21.74
C ALA A 208 37.71 -25.14 -20.77
N ALA A 209 38.14 -23.95 -20.34
CA ALA A 209 37.34 -23.08 -19.48
C ALA A 209 36.07 -22.56 -20.18
N GLU A 210 36.15 -22.21 -21.47
CA GLU A 210 34.99 -21.84 -22.28
C GLU A 210 34.03 -23.03 -22.50
N ALA A 211 34.53 -24.27 -22.56
CA ALA A 211 33.69 -25.47 -22.63
C ALA A 211 33.01 -25.77 -21.29
N LEU A 212 33.73 -25.73 -20.17
CA LEU A 212 33.19 -25.94 -18.82
C LEU A 212 32.13 -24.89 -18.46
N THR A 213 32.37 -23.62 -18.78
CA THR A 213 31.39 -22.55 -18.52
C THR A 213 30.14 -22.64 -19.44
N LYS A 214 30.28 -23.17 -20.66
CA LYS A 214 29.12 -23.52 -21.51
C LYS A 214 28.34 -24.69 -20.92
N ALA A 215 29.03 -25.77 -20.53
CA ALA A 215 28.41 -26.97 -19.93
C ALA A 215 27.65 -26.65 -18.64
N ALA A 216 28.26 -25.89 -17.72
CA ALA A 216 27.62 -25.43 -16.49
C ALA A 216 26.38 -24.56 -16.76
N ARG A 217 26.43 -23.66 -17.76
CA ARG A 217 25.26 -22.87 -18.17
C ARG A 217 24.14 -23.74 -18.72
N THR A 218 24.44 -24.74 -19.56
CA THR A 218 23.41 -25.66 -20.07
C THR A 218 22.83 -26.56 -18.98
N GLN A 219 23.64 -27.01 -18.02
CA GLN A 219 23.16 -27.77 -16.86
C GLN A 219 22.23 -26.92 -15.99
N ILE A 220 22.62 -25.71 -15.61
CA ILE A 220 21.79 -24.80 -14.82
C ILE A 220 20.48 -24.46 -15.56
N GLN A 221 20.52 -24.31 -16.90
CA GLN A 221 19.31 -24.12 -17.71
C GLN A 221 18.38 -25.36 -17.67
N GLN A 222 18.93 -26.57 -17.74
CA GLN A 222 18.17 -27.82 -17.62
C GLN A 222 17.59 -27.99 -16.21
N GLU A 223 18.35 -27.71 -15.17
CA GLU A 223 17.89 -27.76 -13.77
C GLU A 223 16.77 -26.75 -13.50
N ILE A 224 16.89 -25.51 -14.01
CA ILE A 224 15.82 -24.49 -13.94
C ILE A 224 14.57 -24.92 -14.73
N GLN A 225 14.74 -25.56 -15.89
CA GLN A 225 13.60 -26.08 -16.67
C GLN A 225 12.92 -27.25 -15.95
N ALA A 226 13.68 -28.18 -15.37
CA ALA A 226 13.17 -29.30 -14.59
C ALA A 226 12.42 -28.82 -13.33
N ALA A 227 13.01 -27.91 -12.55
CA ALA A 227 12.37 -27.33 -11.36
C ALA A 227 11.08 -26.54 -11.71
N ARG A 228 11.06 -25.84 -12.85
CA ARG A 228 9.83 -25.20 -13.36
C ARG A 228 8.77 -26.21 -13.76
N ALA A 229 9.14 -27.30 -14.43
CA ALA A 229 8.21 -28.36 -14.81
C ALA A 229 7.65 -29.09 -13.58
N GLN A 230 8.48 -29.36 -12.57
CA GLN A 230 8.07 -29.92 -11.28
C GLN A 230 7.10 -28.99 -10.55
N SER A 231 7.44 -27.71 -10.40
CA SER A 231 6.56 -26.72 -9.76
C SER A 231 5.23 -26.54 -10.53
N GLN A 232 5.24 -26.62 -11.86
CA GLN A 232 4.00 -26.62 -12.66
C GLN A 232 3.17 -27.89 -12.47
N GLN A 233 3.80 -29.06 -12.32
CA GLN A 233 3.11 -30.32 -12.00
C GLN A 233 2.52 -30.30 -10.58
N GLU A 234 3.26 -29.79 -9.60
CA GLU A 234 2.78 -29.60 -8.23
C GLU A 234 1.60 -28.63 -8.19
N LEU A 235 1.69 -27.46 -8.84
CA LEU A 235 0.57 -26.52 -8.95
C LEU A 235 -0.64 -27.14 -9.65
N ALA A 236 -0.45 -27.89 -10.73
CA ALA A 236 -1.54 -28.60 -11.40
C ALA A 236 -2.18 -29.67 -10.51
N GLN A 237 -1.41 -30.36 -9.67
CA GLN A 237 -1.93 -31.30 -8.66
C GLN A 237 -2.71 -30.56 -7.58
N TRP A 238 -2.19 -29.46 -7.02
CA TRP A 238 -2.88 -28.63 -6.03
C TRP A 238 -4.19 -28.05 -6.57
N HIS A 239 -4.22 -27.61 -7.84
CA HIS A 239 -5.46 -27.18 -8.49
C HIS A 239 -6.44 -28.34 -8.64
N ALA A 240 -6.00 -29.51 -9.12
CA ALA A 240 -6.86 -30.68 -9.29
C ALA A 240 -7.38 -31.27 -7.95
N THR A 241 -6.66 -31.11 -6.84
CA THR A 241 -7.17 -31.47 -5.49
C THR A 241 -8.13 -30.42 -4.97
N ALA A 242 -7.84 -29.13 -5.14
CA ALA A 242 -8.74 -28.05 -4.72
C ALA A 242 -10.07 -28.06 -5.50
N GLU A 243 -10.04 -28.34 -6.81
CA GLU A 243 -11.25 -28.50 -7.63
C GLU A 243 -12.11 -29.69 -7.16
N LYS A 244 -11.49 -30.81 -6.75
CA LYS A 244 -12.20 -31.93 -6.14
C LYS A 244 -12.81 -31.58 -4.79
N GLU A 245 -12.04 -30.98 -3.87
CA GLU A 245 -12.58 -30.52 -2.58
C GLU A 245 -13.75 -29.53 -2.75
N ILE A 246 -13.67 -28.63 -3.75
CA ILE A 246 -14.75 -27.69 -4.06
C ILE A 246 -15.97 -28.43 -4.66
N ALA A 247 -15.77 -29.42 -5.53
CA ALA A 247 -16.86 -30.23 -6.08
C ALA A 247 -17.53 -31.10 -5.00
N GLU A 248 -16.75 -31.72 -4.12
CA GLU A 248 -17.23 -32.53 -2.99
C GLU A 248 -18.01 -31.67 -1.98
N ARG A 249 -17.48 -30.49 -1.59
CA ARG A 249 -18.21 -29.55 -0.72
C ARG A 249 -19.48 -29.00 -1.37
N ARG A 250 -19.51 -28.79 -2.69
CA ARG A 250 -20.73 -28.39 -3.43
C ARG A 250 -21.75 -29.53 -3.44
N ALA A 251 -21.33 -30.75 -3.77
CA ALA A 251 -22.22 -31.91 -3.77
C ALA A 251 -22.82 -32.19 -2.37
N ALA A 252 -22.02 -32.05 -1.31
CA ALA A 252 -22.51 -32.14 0.08
C ALA A 252 -23.53 -31.03 0.40
N ALA A 253 -23.23 -29.77 0.08
CA ALA A 253 -24.19 -28.66 0.30
C ALA A 253 -25.47 -28.79 -0.55
N GLU A 254 -25.38 -29.34 -1.76
CA GLU A 254 -26.54 -29.65 -2.60
C GLU A 254 -27.38 -30.80 -2.02
N GLN A 255 -26.75 -31.79 -1.38
CA GLN A 255 -27.42 -32.85 -0.62
C GLN A 255 -28.11 -32.30 0.64
N GLU A 256 -27.40 -31.52 1.48
CA GLU A 256 -27.99 -30.86 2.66
C GLU A 256 -29.19 -29.97 2.28
N LEU A 257 -29.09 -29.21 1.18
CA LEU A 257 -30.20 -28.41 0.66
C LEU A 257 -31.36 -29.26 0.11
N ALA A 258 -31.09 -30.44 -0.45
CA ALA A 258 -32.13 -31.38 -0.89
C ALA A 258 -32.83 -32.05 0.31
N GLU A 259 -32.08 -32.44 1.34
CA GLU A 259 -32.61 -33.00 2.58
C GLU A 259 -33.45 -31.96 3.34
N HIS A 260 -32.97 -30.72 3.47
CA HIS A 260 -33.74 -29.62 4.07
C HIS A 260 -35.02 -29.30 3.28
N ARG A 261 -35.00 -29.37 1.94
CA ARG A 261 -36.21 -29.22 1.12
C ARG A 261 -37.18 -30.38 1.34
N ALA A 262 -36.72 -31.62 1.29
CA ALA A 262 -37.57 -32.80 1.53
C ALA A 262 -38.18 -32.79 2.94
N ALA A 263 -37.44 -32.37 3.96
CA ALA A 263 -37.94 -32.20 5.33
C ALA A 263 -38.98 -31.07 5.43
N ALA A 264 -38.75 -29.93 4.75
CA ALA A 264 -39.71 -28.83 4.71
C ALA A 264 -40.99 -29.19 3.93
N GLU A 265 -40.88 -29.94 2.83
CA GLU A 265 -42.01 -30.47 2.07
C GLU A 265 -42.81 -31.48 2.91
N GLN A 266 -42.15 -32.40 3.62
CA GLN A 266 -42.79 -33.31 4.56
C GLN A 266 -43.54 -32.54 5.66
N GLU A 267 -42.89 -31.56 6.29
CA GLU A 267 -43.52 -30.74 7.34
C GLU A 267 -44.70 -29.92 6.81
N LEU A 268 -44.62 -29.37 5.59
CA LEU A 268 -45.77 -28.73 4.94
C LEU A 268 -46.91 -29.72 4.66
N THR A 269 -46.64 -30.97 4.27
CA THR A 269 -47.70 -31.99 4.12
C THR A 269 -48.29 -32.45 5.46
N ASN A 270 -47.48 -32.52 6.52
CA ASN A 270 -47.95 -32.78 7.88
C ASN A 270 -48.88 -31.64 8.35
N GLN A 271 -48.44 -30.39 8.24
CA GLN A 271 -49.23 -29.21 8.60
C GLN A 271 -50.51 -29.10 7.77
N HIS A 272 -50.45 -29.40 6.46
CA HIS A 272 -51.63 -29.39 5.60
C HIS A 272 -52.64 -30.46 6.03
N SER A 273 -52.22 -31.71 6.21
CA SER A 273 -53.12 -32.78 6.66
C SER A 273 -53.67 -32.55 8.07
N ALA A 274 -52.90 -31.96 8.98
CA ALA A 274 -53.37 -31.55 10.30
C ALA A 274 -54.40 -30.41 10.22
N ALA A 275 -54.19 -29.43 9.34
CA ALA A 275 -55.16 -28.37 9.07
C ALA A 275 -56.43 -28.91 8.40
N GLU A 276 -56.32 -29.86 7.47
CA GLU A 276 -57.49 -30.56 6.89
C GLU A 276 -58.28 -31.32 7.96
N GLN A 277 -57.60 -32.03 8.87
CA GLN A 277 -58.24 -32.72 10.00
C GLN A 277 -58.93 -31.72 10.95
N GLN A 278 -58.31 -30.58 11.26
CA GLN A 278 -58.93 -29.51 12.06
C GLN A 278 -60.15 -28.89 11.35
N ILE A 279 -60.07 -28.66 10.04
CA ILE A 279 -61.20 -28.16 9.24
C ILE A 279 -62.33 -29.19 9.21
N GLN A 280 -62.03 -30.49 9.04
CA GLN A 280 -63.02 -31.56 9.10
C GLN A 280 -63.66 -31.68 10.49
N ALA A 281 -62.89 -31.54 11.57
CA ALA A 281 -63.40 -31.51 12.94
C ALA A 281 -64.33 -30.30 13.16
N LEU A 282 -63.91 -29.10 12.78
CA LEU A 282 -64.74 -27.88 12.86
C LEU A 282 -66.00 -27.97 11.99
N ILE A 283 -65.95 -28.64 10.83
CA ILE A 283 -67.13 -28.92 10.01
C ILE A 283 -68.05 -29.91 10.71
N ALA A 284 -67.53 -30.96 11.36
CA ALA A 284 -68.33 -31.91 12.13
C ALA A 284 -68.96 -31.26 13.37
N GLU A 285 -68.23 -30.43 14.10
CA GLU A 285 -68.74 -29.62 15.22
C GLU A 285 -69.81 -28.63 14.75
N ALA A 286 -69.58 -27.92 13.63
CA ALA A 286 -70.57 -27.01 13.05
C ALA A 286 -71.82 -27.75 12.53
N GLN A 287 -71.68 -28.99 12.03
CA GLN A 287 -72.81 -29.84 11.66
C GLN A 287 -73.57 -30.32 12.89
N GLN A 288 -72.88 -30.74 13.96
CA GLN A 288 -73.50 -31.12 15.24
C GLN A 288 -74.25 -29.94 15.86
N TYR A 289 -73.61 -28.77 15.93
CA TYR A 289 -74.23 -27.54 16.40
C TYR A 289 -75.42 -27.12 15.52
N ALA A 290 -75.33 -27.26 14.20
CA ALA A 290 -76.46 -27.01 13.30
C ALA A 290 -77.61 -28.02 13.51
N THR A 291 -77.33 -29.28 13.87
CA THR A 291 -78.37 -30.24 14.26
C THR A 291 -78.95 -29.95 15.65
N GLU A 292 -78.16 -29.51 16.63
CA GLU A 292 -78.67 -29.07 17.93
C GLU A 292 -79.54 -27.80 17.80
N VAL A 293 -79.12 -26.82 17.00
CA VAL A 293 -79.89 -25.59 16.76
C VAL A 293 -81.18 -25.89 16.01
N ARG A 294 -81.18 -26.85 15.08
CA ARG A 294 -82.41 -27.36 14.46
C ARG A 294 -83.31 -28.06 15.48
N GLN A 295 -82.77 -28.99 16.27
CA GLN A 295 -83.53 -29.68 17.32
C GLN A 295 -84.15 -28.68 18.31
N ARG A 296 -83.38 -27.71 18.82
CA ARG A 296 -83.90 -26.65 19.70
C ARG A 296 -84.93 -25.74 19.01
N ALA A 297 -84.80 -25.49 17.71
CA ALA A 297 -85.79 -24.75 16.94
C ALA A 297 -87.07 -25.56 16.69
N ASP A 298 -86.95 -26.86 16.41
CA ASP A 298 -88.06 -27.80 16.21
C ASP A 298 -88.80 -28.04 17.55
N GLU A 299 -88.08 -28.17 18.67
CA GLU A 299 -88.61 -28.18 20.04
C GLU A 299 -89.36 -26.88 20.38
N GLN A 300 -88.78 -25.72 20.05
CA GLN A 300 -89.44 -24.42 20.26
C GLN A 300 -90.67 -24.27 19.35
N MET A 301 -90.61 -24.72 18.10
CA MET A 301 -91.75 -24.70 17.18
C MET A 301 -92.86 -25.63 17.63
N ALA A 302 -92.54 -26.83 18.15
CA ALA A 302 -93.50 -27.74 18.75
C ALA A 302 -94.16 -27.10 20.00
N ALA A 303 -93.37 -26.54 20.92
CA ALA A 303 -93.90 -25.85 22.10
C ALA A 303 -94.75 -24.61 21.75
N GLN A 304 -94.40 -23.87 20.69
CA GLN A 304 -95.25 -22.78 20.18
C GLN A 304 -96.52 -23.29 19.50
N GLN A 305 -96.49 -24.45 18.84
CA GLN A 305 -97.67 -25.09 18.26
C GLN A 305 -98.62 -25.62 19.35
N GLU A 306 -98.10 -26.25 20.40
CA GLU A 306 -98.86 -26.68 21.58
C GLU A 306 -99.52 -25.48 22.29
N GLN A 307 -98.80 -24.38 22.45
CA GLN A 307 -99.35 -23.12 22.99
C GLN A 307 -100.44 -22.53 22.08
N LEU A 308 -100.27 -22.58 20.75
CA LEU A 308 -101.30 -22.13 19.81
C LEU A 308 -102.55 -23.02 19.84
N THR A 309 -102.42 -24.34 20.00
CA THR A 309 -103.59 -25.23 20.15
C THR A 309 -104.33 -24.98 21.46
N ALA A 310 -103.61 -24.82 22.58
CA ALA A 310 -104.24 -24.50 23.88
C ALA A 310 -104.99 -23.16 23.86
N VAL A 311 -104.45 -22.14 23.19
CA VAL A 311 -105.13 -20.84 23.00
C VAL A 311 -106.34 -20.96 22.06
N GLN A 312 -106.30 -21.83 21.04
CA GLN A 312 -107.46 -22.08 20.18
C GLN A 312 -108.60 -22.78 20.92
N GLU A 313 -108.28 -23.74 21.81
CA GLU A 313 -109.25 -24.40 22.67
C GLU A 313 -109.88 -23.41 23.67
N GLU A 314 -109.07 -22.59 24.35
CA GLU A 314 -109.55 -21.56 25.29
C GLU A 314 -110.41 -20.47 24.60
N ILE A 315 -110.14 -20.17 23.32
CA ILE A 315 -110.99 -19.30 22.49
C ILE A 315 -112.32 -19.99 22.13
N ALA A 316 -112.32 -21.28 21.81
CA ALA A 316 -113.53 -22.04 21.49
C ALA A 316 -114.47 -22.15 22.71
N GLU A 317 -113.93 -22.44 23.90
CA GLU A 317 -114.70 -22.45 25.15
C GLU A 317 -115.33 -21.07 25.45
N ARG A 318 -114.55 -19.98 25.31
CA ARG A 318 -115.06 -18.61 25.48
C ARG A 318 -116.15 -18.25 24.45
N GLN A 319 -116.05 -18.74 23.21
CA GLN A 319 -117.09 -18.55 22.21
C GLN A 319 -118.39 -19.29 22.57
N GLN A 320 -118.30 -20.53 23.08
CA GLN A 320 -119.48 -21.26 23.55
C GLN A 320 -120.15 -20.59 24.76
N ALA A 321 -119.36 -20.11 25.73
CA ALA A 321 -119.87 -19.34 26.86
C ALA A 321 -120.57 -18.03 26.42
N LEU A 322 -120.00 -17.32 25.44
CA LEU A 322 -120.63 -16.12 24.87
C LEU A 322 -121.96 -16.42 24.16
N THR A 323 -122.08 -17.55 23.45
CA THR A 323 -123.36 -17.94 22.85
C THR A 323 -124.43 -18.23 23.91
N GLN A 324 -124.10 -18.97 24.98
CA GLN A 324 -125.04 -19.27 26.06
C GLN A 324 -125.55 -18.00 26.75
N VAL A 325 -124.64 -17.10 27.13
CA VAL A 325 -125.00 -15.79 27.74
C VAL A 325 -125.86 -14.94 26.78
N SER A 326 -125.68 -15.06 25.46
CA SER A 326 -126.52 -14.32 24.50
C SER A 326 -127.95 -14.85 24.39
N GLU A 327 -128.15 -16.17 24.53
CA GLU A 327 -129.48 -16.81 24.52
C GLU A 327 -130.26 -16.54 25.82
N GLU A 328 -129.58 -16.56 26.96
CA GLU A 328 -130.14 -16.14 28.26
C GLU A 328 -130.58 -14.67 28.25
N LEU A 329 -129.83 -13.79 27.57
CA LEU A 329 -130.13 -12.37 27.51
C LEU A 329 -131.29 -12.04 26.55
N GLU A 330 -131.43 -12.75 25.43
CA GLU A 330 -132.60 -12.63 24.54
C GLU A 330 -133.89 -13.18 25.17
N THR A 331 -133.82 -14.31 25.88
CA THR A 331 -134.99 -14.86 26.58
C THR A 331 -135.46 -13.95 27.73
N ALA A 332 -134.53 -13.35 28.49
CA ALA A 332 -134.86 -12.33 29.49
C ALA A 332 -135.49 -11.06 28.88
N ARG A 333 -135.04 -10.63 27.69
CA ARG A 333 -135.64 -9.49 26.96
C ARG A 333 -137.09 -9.74 26.55
N GLN A 334 -137.40 -10.95 26.07
CA GLN A 334 -138.76 -11.30 25.64
C GLN A 334 -139.74 -11.28 26.81
N GLN A 335 -139.36 -11.87 27.95
CA GLN A 335 -140.17 -11.85 29.18
C GLN A 335 -140.43 -10.42 29.70
N LEU A 336 -139.45 -9.52 29.59
CA LEU A 336 -139.62 -8.12 29.99
C LEU A 336 -140.64 -7.38 29.11
N ALA A 337 -140.74 -7.73 27.82
CA ALA A 337 -141.66 -7.10 26.88
C ALA A 337 -143.12 -7.54 27.10
N GLU A 338 -143.37 -8.81 27.46
CA GLU A 338 -144.72 -9.29 27.81
C GLU A 338 -145.24 -8.58 29.07
N ILE A 339 -144.45 -8.52 30.14
CA ILE A 339 -144.80 -7.84 31.40
C ILE A 339 -145.14 -6.36 31.17
N GLN A 340 -144.44 -5.69 30.24
CA GLN A 340 -144.73 -4.29 29.90
C GLN A 340 -146.10 -4.14 29.21
N GLN A 341 -146.48 -5.06 28.31
CA GLN A 341 -147.82 -5.01 27.67
C GLN A 341 -148.96 -5.35 28.65
N GLU A 342 -148.74 -6.25 29.61
CA GLU A 342 -149.71 -6.53 30.67
C GLU A 342 -149.93 -5.32 31.60
N GLY A 343 -148.85 -4.61 31.97
CA GLY A 343 -148.95 -3.34 32.71
C GLY A 343 -149.78 -2.30 31.94
N ASP A 344 -149.50 -2.13 30.65
CA ASP A 344 -150.15 -1.20 29.74
C ASP A 344 -151.67 -1.47 29.57
N THR A 345 -152.14 -2.71 29.77
CA THR A 345 -153.57 -3.04 29.76
C THR A 345 -154.24 -2.82 31.11
N THR A 346 -153.62 -3.26 32.20
CA THR A 346 -154.18 -3.12 33.56
C THR A 346 -154.33 -1.66 33.99
N GLU A 347 -153.44 -0.76 33.59
CA GLU A 347 -153.56 0.68 33.88
C GLU A 347 -154.78 1.31 33.18
N ARG A 348 -155.11 0.87 31.95
CA ARG A 348 -156.27 1.37 31.18
C ARG A 348 -157.61 0.98 31.84
N ASP A 349 -157.71 -0.22 32.39
CA ASP A 349 -158.88 -0.68 33.13
C ASP A 349 -159.01 0.01 34.50
N LEU A 350 -157.88 0.34 35.14
CA LEU A 350 -157.85 1.11 36.38
C LEU A 350 -158.39 2.54 36.18
N VAL A 351 -158.09 3.18 35.05
CA VAL A 351 -158.68 4.48 34.68
C VAL A 351 -160.19 4.38 34.36
N GLN A 352 -160.66 3.30 33.74
CA GLN A 352 -162.10 3.09 33.50
C GLN A 352 -162.88 2.90 34.81
N THR A 353 -162.36 2.10 35.73
CA THR A 353 -163.02 1.82 37.02
C THR A 353 -163.08 3.06 37.91
N GLN A 354 -162.02 3.89 37.92
CA GLN A 354 -162.04 5.18 38.63
C GLN A 354 -163.14 6.13 38.11
N ARG A 355 -163.33 6.25 36.79
CA ARG A 355 -164.39 7.11 36.23
C ARG A 355 -165.80 6.68 36.64
N ARG A 356 -166.10 5.38 36.61
CA ARG A 356 -167.38 4.82 37.11
C ARG A 356 -167.58 5.07 38.62
N LEU A 357 -166.50 5.14 39.39
CA LEU A 357 -166.53 5.43 40.82
C LEU A 357 -166.76 6.92 41.13
N GLU A 358 -166.35 7.84 40.23
CA GLU A 358 -166.75 9.25 40.33
C GLU A 358 -168.23 9.47 40.00
N GLU A 359 -168.76 8.84 38.95
CA GLU A 359 -170.16 8.99 38.56
C GLU A 359 -171.13 8.48 39.65
N THR A 360 -170.82 7.33 40.25
CA THR A 360 -171.58 6.79 41.38
C THR A 360 -171.44 7.61 42.66
N ARG A 361 -170.31 8.27 42.91
CA ARG A 361 -170.18 9.28 43.97
C ARG A 361 -171.04 10.52 43.71
N ARG A 362 -171.10 11.00 42.46
CA ARG A 362 -171.92 12.17 42.08
C ARG A 362 -173.42 11.91 42.23
N SER A 363 -173.91 10.71 41.90
CA SER A 363 -175.32 10.36 42.16
C SER A 363 -175.63 10.19 43.65
N LEU A 364 -174.71 9.61 44.44
CA LEU A 364 -174.89 9.46 45.89
C LEU A 364 -175.09 10.81 46.62
N VAL A 365 -174.31 11.83 46.25
CA VAL A 365 -174.39 13.18 46.86
C VAL A 365 -175.72 13.89 46.57
N VAL A 366 -176.39 13.59 45.45
CA VAL A 366 -177.72 14.13 45.14
C VAL A 366 -178.79 13.49 46.03
N GLU A 367 -178.73 12.17 46.24
CA GLU A 367 -179.71 11.46 47.07
C GLU A 367 -179.50 11.69 48.58
N THR A 368 -178.27 11.87 49.07
CA THR A 368 -178.06 12.26 50.49
C THR A 368 -178.72 13.61 50.80
N ARG A 369 -178.68 14.56 49.86
CA ARG A 369 -179.26 15.90 50.04
C ARG A 369 -180.80 15.84 50.14
N ARG A 370 -181.45 15.02 49.30
CA ARG A 370 -182.89 14.70 49.41
C ARG A 370 -183.26 14.07 50.76
N LEU A 371 -182.38 13.23 51.32
CA LEU A 371 -182.60 12.55 52.60
C LEU A 371 -182.46 13.49 53.81
N GLU A 372 -181.59 14.50 53.73
CA GLU A 372 -181.44 15.52 54.77
C GLU A 372 -182.63 16.49 54.82
N GLU A 373 -183.16 16.88 53.65
CA GLU A 373 -184.41 17.65 53.52
C GLU A 373 -185.60 16.92 54.17
N ALA A 374 -185.64 15.58 54.09
CA ALA A 374 -186.65 14.76 54.76
C ALA A 374 -186.44 14.63 56.29
N ARG A 375 -185.19 14.56 56.77
CA ARG A 375 -184.89 14.38 58.22
C ARG A 375 -185.16 15.61 59.05
N GLN A 376 -184.83 16.80 58.55
CA GLN A 376 -185.01 18.05 59.31
C GLN A 376 -186.50 18.37 59.60
N ALA A 377 -187.41 17.84 58.78
CA ALA A 377 -188.85 17.92 59.03
C ALA A 377 -189.36 17.01 60.17
N ALA A 378 -188.60 15.97 60.57
CA ALA A 378 -189.02 15.00 61.58
C ALA A 378 -188.52 15.33 62.99
N GLU A 379 -187.28 15.78 63.15
CA GLU A 379 -186.66 15.96 64.47
C GLU A 379 -187.27 17.08 65.32
N SER A 380 -187.89 18.09 64.69
CA SER A 380 -188.59 19.17 65.41
C SER A 380 -189.83 18.65 66.14
N VAL A 381 -190.57 17.72 65.53
CA VAL A 381 -191.75 17.07 66.11
C VAL A 381 -191.35 16.18 67.30
N GLU A 382 -190.23 15.47 67.22
CA GLU A 382 -189.81 14.53 68.26
C GLU A 382 -189.40 15.24 69.57
N ARG A 383 -188.86 16.46 69.49
CA ARG A 383 -188.36 17.19 70.68
C ARG A 383 -189.49 17.71 71.58
N HIS A 384 -190.70 17.93 71.05
CA HIS A 384 -191.90 18.20 71.85
C HIS A 384 -192.39 16.99 72.67
N ALA A 385 -191.87 15.78 72.45
CA ALA A 385 -192.29 14.57 73.18
C ALA A 385 -191.40 14.20 74.39
N LYS A 386 -190.20 14.79 74.51
CA LYS A 386 -189.16 14.30 75.45
C LYS A 386 -189.10 14.99 76.82
N ASP A 387 -189.73 16.16 77.00
CA ASP A 387 -189.83 16.83 78.32
C ASP A 387 -190.60 16.02 79.39
N VAL A 388 -191.44 15.07 78.97
CA VAL A 388 -192.52 14.52 79.82
C VAL A 388 -192.08 13.31 80.66
N ARG A 389 -191.06 12.54 80.27
CA ARG A 389 -190.82 11.18 80.83
C ARG A 389 -189.88 11.08 82.03
N ALA A 390 -188.86 11.93 82.16
CA ALA A 390 -187.79 11.71 83.16
C ALA A 390 -188.22 11.96 84.63
N ARG A 391 -189.36 12.64 84.87
CA ARG A 391 -189.86 12.95 86.22
C ARG A 391 -190.36 11.74 87.04
N VAL A 392 -190.37 10.52 86.48
CA VAL A 392 -191.23 9.40 86.95
C VAL A 392 -190.48 8.21 87.57
N GLN A 393 -189.14 8.14 87.52
CA GLN A 393 -188.38 6.93 87.93
C GLN A 393 -187.34 7.14 89.06
N ARG A 394 -187.63 8.02 90.04
CA ARG A 394 -186.77 8.21 91.22
C ARG A 394 -186.70 7.02 92.18
N GLU A 395 -187.80 6.27 92.32
CA GLU A 395 -188.15 5.69 93.63
C GLU A 395 -188.05 4.14 93.76
N ALA A 396 -187.64 3.42 92.73
CA ALA A 396 -187.98 1.99 92.60
C ALA A 396 -186.99 0.94 93.18
N LYS A 397 -185.72 1.27 93.50
CA LYS A 397 -184.73 0.23 93.90
C LYS A 397 -183.71 0.65 94.97
N ARG A 398 -184.19 1.39 95.96
CA ARG A 398 -183.55 1.56 97.27
C ARG A 398 -183.91 0.36 98.15
N VAL A 399 -182.99 -0.11 99.00
CA VAL A 399 -183.23 -1.16 100.04
C VAL A 399 -183.47 -2.57 99.47
N ALA A 400 -183.05 -3.60 100.21
CA ALA A 400 -183.17 -5.03 99.92
C ALA A 400 -182.48 -5.48 98.60
N ASP A 401 -181.48 -6.38 98.58
CA ASP A 401 -180.98 -7.34 99.58
C ASP A 401 -179.62 -7.88 99.06
N LEU A 402 -178.77 -8.64 99.79
CA LEU A 402 -178.59 -8.85 101.23
C LEU A 402 -177.20 -9.50 101.48
N ALA A 403 -176.57 -9.11 102.58
CA ALA A 403 -175.36 -9.65 103.21
C ALA A 403 -174.75 -10.99 102.67
N ALA A 404 -173.73 -10.90 101.80
CA ALA A 404 -172.99 -12.06 101.27
C ALA A 404 -171.45 -11.85 101.16
N ALA A 405 -170.84 -11.07 102.05
CA ALA A 405 -169.38 -10.79 102.17
C ALA A 405 -168.72 -10.06 100.96
N ALA A 406 -167.98 -8.94 101.11
CA ALA A 406 -167.64 -8.11 102.28
C ALA A 406 -166.73 -8.71 103.37
N VAL A 407 -165.78 -9.60 103.02
CA VAL A 407 -164.79 -10.14 103.99
C VAL A 407 -163.31 -9.96 103.60
N MET A 408 -162.93 -10.01 102.31
CA MET A 408 -161.55 -9.74 101.85
C MET A 408 -161.61 -8.83 100.60
N ALA A 409 -161.11 -7.58 100.52
CA ALA A 409 -160.17 -6.81 101.36
C ALA A 409 -158.77 -7.45 101.49
N ALA A 410 -157.65 -6.81 101.13
CA ALA A 410 -157.42 -5.52 100.45
C ALA A 410 -156.11 -5.67 99.60
N ALA A 411 -155.47 -4.69 98.95
CA ALA A 411 -155.51 -3.22 98.87
C ALA A 411 -154.79 -2.81 97.56
N ALA A 412 -154.83 -1.60 96.98
CA ALA A 412 -155.68 -0.40 97.00
C ALA A 412 -155.45 0.29 95.61
N GLY A 413 -156.32 1.08 94.98
CA GLY A 413 -157.08 2.25 95.45
C GLY A 413 -156.35 3.55 95.02
N GLY A 414 -156.99 4.64 94.59
CA GLY A 414 -158.41 4.95 94.37
C GLY A 414 -158.67 6.48 94.27
N GLY A 415 -159.85 6.92 93.79
CA GLY A 415 -160.25 8.33 93.64
C GLY A 415 -159.85 8.95 92.27
N GLU A 416 -160.67 9.69 91.50
CA GLU A 416 -161.86 10.55 91.71
C GLU A 416 -161.57 11.91 92.39
N THR A 417 -162.32 13.03 92.16
CA THR A 417 -163.71 13.25 91.68
C THR A 417 -163.91 14.56 90.87
N ALA A 418 -165.01 14.65 90.08
CA ALA A 418 -165.90 15.84 89.86
C ALA A 418 -165.36 17.12 89.12
N GLU A 419 -166.15 18.03 88.50
CA GLU A 419 -167.58 18.09 88.05
C GLU A 419 -167.86 19.28 87.06
N TYR A 420 -168.87 19.16 86.17
CA TYR A 420 -169.73 20.24 85.55
C TYR A 420 -169.08 21.43 84.73
N PRO A 421 -169.85 22.37 84.09
CA PRO A 421 -170.98 22.22 83.14
C PRO A 421 -171.03 23.18 81.87
N MET A 422 -171.78 22.78 80.82
CA MET A 422 -172.70 23.56 79.92
C MET A 422 -172.32 24.79 79.01
N LEU A 423 -172.60 24.63 77.69
CA LEU A 423 -173.17 25.58 76.65
C LEU A 423 -172.35 26.58 75.74
N ALA A 424 -172.56 26.45 74.40
CA ALA A 424 -172.82 27.48 73.33
C ALA A 424 -171.75 28.05 72.29
N VAL A 425 -171.87 27.63 70.99
CA VAL A 425 -171.96 28.41 69.69
C VAL A 425 -170.76 29.18 68.97
N ARG A 426 -170.36 28.71 67.73
CA ARG A 426 -169.72 29.39 66.51
C ARG A 426 -168.23 29.94 66.56
N PRO A 427 -167.54 30.46 65.45
CA PRO A 427 -167.09 29.84 64.14
C PRO A 427 -165.70 30.31 63.45
N GLY A 428 -165.11 29.58 62.44
CA GLY A 428 -164.32 30.11 61.24
C GLY A 428 -162.73 30.04 61.10
N GLY A 429 -162.12 30.00 59.85
CA GLY A 429 -160.65 30.22 59.53
C GLY A 429 -159.97 29.62 58.21
N GLU A 430 -158.78 30.10 57.68
CA GLU A 430 -158.03 29.68 56.41
C GLU A 430 -156.45 30.00 56.29
N ARG A 431 -155.62 29.37 55.36
CA ARG A 431 -154.45 29.87 54.46
C ARG A 431 -152.93 29.30 54.42
N SER A 432 -152.33 29.17 53.17
CA SER A 432 -150.97 29.47 52.46
C SER A 432 -149.43 29.06 52.71
N ALA A 433 -148.70 28.55 51.65
CA ALA A 433 -147.38 28.90 50.87
C ALA A 433 -145.79 28.85 51.23
N THR A 434 -144.90 28.35 50.27
CA THR A 434 -143.46 28.72 49.72
C THR A 434 -141.98 28.50 50.38
N GLY A 435 -140.81 28.38 49.61
CA GLY A 435 -139.32 28.23 50.06
C GLY A 435 -138.09 28.13 49.00
N THR A 436 -136.73 28.09 49.34
CA THR A 436 -135.45 28.20 48.45
C THR A 436 -133.98 27.64 48.88
N PRO A 437 -132.86 27.52 48.01
CA PRO A 437 -131.43 26.95 48.25
C PRO A 437 -130.08 27.52 47.54
N GLU A 438 -128.77 27.12 47.83
CA GLU A 438 -127.43 27.37 47.05
C GLU A 438 -126.03 26.61 47.41
N GLU A 439 -124.78 26.99 46.92
CA GLU A 439 -123.40 26.27 46.77
C GLU A 439 -122.07 26.92 47.44
N PRO A 440 -120.67 26.89 47.11
CA PRO A 440 -119.64 26.33 46.10
C PRO A 440 -118.10 25.95 46.56
N GLU A 441 -117.00 26.02 45.68
CA GLU A 441 -115.43 26.09 45.83
C GLU A 441 -114.44 24.80 45.74
N THR A 442 -113.07 24.66 45.50
CA THR A 442 -111.69 25.35 45.15
C THR A 442 -110.61 24.30 44.51
N GLU A 443 -109.24 24.30 44.23
CA GLU A 443 -107.89 25.06 44.29
C GLU A 443 -106.74 24.63 43.19
N GLN A 444 -105.34 24.64 43.36
CA GLN A 444 -104.29 24.64 42.21
C GLN A 444 -102.84 23.86 42.11
N PRO A 445 -101.53 24.37 42.17
CA PRO A 445 -100.39 24.21 41.12
C PRO A 445 -98.84 23.86 41.42
N ALA A 446 -97.92 23.57 40.40
CA ALA A 446 -96.38 23.43 40.38
C ALA A 446 -95.71 23.38 38.91
N GLY A 447 -94.38 23.27 38.44
CA GLY A 447 -92.90 23.15 38.84
C GLY A 447 -91.84 23.00 37.62
N GLU A 448 -90.45 23.00 37.73
CA GLU A 448 -89.42 23.15 36.56
C GLU A 448 -87.90 22.55 36.58
N PRO A 449 -87.03 22.61 35.48
CA PRO A 449 -85.62 22.02 35.22
C PRO A 449 -84.41 23.04 34.83
N PRO A 450 -83.36 22.94 33.88
CA PRO A 450 -82.49 21.95 33.08
C PRO A 450 -80.92 22.30 32.75
N VAL A 451 -80.17 21.60 31.79
CA VAL A 451 -79.13 22.08 30.72
C VAL A 451 -77.51 21.88 30.63
N ALA A 452 -77.00 21.29 29.48
CA ALA A 452 -75.84 21.49 28.47
C ALA A 452 -74.23 21.51 28.54
N VAL A 453 -73.59 21.06 27.41
CA VAL A 453 -72.36 21.55 26.61
C VAL A 453 -70.89 20.97 26.69
N ARG A 454 -70.03 21.20 25.65
CA ARG A 454 -68.72 20.54 25.29
C ARG A 454 -67.60 21.42 24.61
N PRO A 455 -66.28 21.00 24.62
CA PRO A 455 -65.15 21.48 23.76
C PRO A 455 -64.38 20.39 22.92
N ALA A 456 -63.26 20.71 22.21
CA ALA A 456 -62.27 19.80 21.53
C ALA A 456 -60.97 20.49 20.94
N ALA A 457 -59.78 19.82 20.87
CA ALA A 457 -58.48 20.15 20.15
C ALA A 457 -57.31 19.16 20.53
N GLU A 458 -56.09 19.03 19.92
CA GLU A 458 -55.55 19.09 18.52
C GLU A 458 -54.07 18.49 18.43
N ARG A 459 -53.33 18.61 17.30
CA ARG A 459 -51.99 18.04 16.91
C ARG A 459 -50.76 18.93 17.35
N PRO A 460 -49.43 18.72 17.03
CA PRO A 460 -48.72 17.85 16.03
C PRO A 460 -47.35 17.22 16.47
N ALA A 461 -46.45 16.86 15.51
CA ALA A 461 -45.05 16.38 15.66
C ALA A 461 -44.02 17.40 15.05
N PRO A 462 -42.66 17.27 15.22
CA PRO A 462 -41.84 16.57 14.21
C PRO A 462 -40.42 15.99 14.60
N GLU A 463 -39.96 14.99 13.84
CA GLU A 463 -38.57 14.63 13.40
C GLU A 463 -37.34 14.66 14.40
N PRO A 464 -36.03 14.68 13.98
CA PRO A 464 -35.24 13.43 13.95
C PRO A 464 -33.86 13.50 14.67
N TYR A 465 -33.19 12.35 14.83
CA TYR A 465 -31.80 12.29 15.35
C TYR A 465 -30.96 11.14 14.77
N VAL A 466 -29.70 11.44 14.40
CA VAL A 466 -28.66 10.48 13.99
C VAL A 466 -27.32 10.89 14.61
N PRO A 467 -26.63 10.03 15.39
CA PRO A 467 -25.31 10.33 15.94
C PRO A 467 -24.16 9.94 14.99
N PRO A 468 -23.00 10.65 15.05
CA PRO A 468 -21.84 10.33 14.23
C PRO A 468 -20.91 9.29 14.88
N ALA A 469 -20.13 8.59 14.04
CA ALA A 469 -18.99 7.76 14.47
C ALA A 469 -17.68 8.30 13.87
N ALA A 470 -16.61 8.31 14.66
CA ALA A 470 -15.31 8.89 14.28
C ALA A 470 -14.13 7.95 14.63
N HIS A 471 -12.99 8.19 13.97
CA HIS A 471 -11.72 7.46 14.07
C HIS A 471 -11.75 6.03 13.48
N ARG A 472 -10.71 5.54 12.78
CA ARG A 472 -9.26 5.73 13.03
C ARG A 472 -8.42 6.14 11.79
N PRO A 473 -7.18 6.60 12.00
CA PRO A 473 -6.19 6.86 10.94
C PRO A 473 -5.17 5.72 10.77
N GLU A 474 -4.62 5.57 9.56
CA GLU A 474 -3.29 5.01 9.25
C GLU A 474 -2.96 5.46 7.80
N VAL A 475 -1.92 6.26 7.55
CA VAL A 475 -0.46 5.99 7.46
C VAL A 475 -0.01 6.06 5.99
N VAL A 476 1.05 6.83 5.76
CA VAL A 476 1.66 7.10 4.44
C VAL A 476 2.88 6.18 4.24
N PRO A 477 3.13 5.71 3.01
CA PRO A 477 4.48 5.49 2.53
C PRO A 477 4.78 6.34 1.29
N SER A 478 5.88 7.09 1.32
CA SER A 478 6.46 7.73 0.13
C SER A 478 7.45 6.77 -0.54
N SER A 479 7.40 6.68 -1.87
CA SER A 479 8.48 6.19 -2.75
C SER A 479 8.27 6.74 -4.16
#